data_AF-A0A8S0FUF3-F1
#
_entry.id   AF-A0A8S0FUF3-F1
#
_cell.length_a   1.000
_cell.length_b   1.000
_cell.length_c   1.000
_cell.angle_alpha   90.00
_cell.angle_beta   90.00
_cell.angle_gamma   90.00
#
_symmetry.space_group_name_H-M   'P 1'
#
loop_
_entity.id
_entity.type
_entity.pdbx_description
1 polymer ?
#
loop_
_entity_poly.entity_id
_entity_poly.type
_entity_poly.pdbx_seq_one_letter_code
_entity_poly.pdbx_strand_id
1 'polypeptide(L)'
;MAVYESCQVTDLQITNAGVMLATNLNLPSETFDLAVIATGHVWPDEEEATRTYFPSPWSGLMEAKVDACNVGIMGTSLSGLDAAMAVAIQHGSFIEDDKQHVTFHRDNANEKLNITLMSRTGILPEADFYCPIPYEPLHIITDQALNAEIQKGEVLWAFWIGYLD
;
A
#
# COMPACT_ATOMS: atom_id res chain seq x y z
N MET A 1 -4.26 -2.74 -28.94
CA MET A 1 -4.50 -2.42 -27.52
C MET A 1 -5.04 -1.01 -27.46
N ALA A 2 -6.24 -0.83 -26.93
CA ALA A 2 -6.87 0.48 -26.78
C ALA A 2 -6.92 0.83 -25.29
N VAL A 3 -6.70 2.10 -24.96
CA VAL A 3 -6.81 2.64 -23.60
C VAL A 3 -7.86 3.75 -23.65
N TYR A 4 -8.84 3.68 -22.75
CA TYR A 4 -9.91 4.67 -22.64
C TYR A 4 -9.75 5.44 -21.32
N GLU A 5 -9.11 6.60 -21.38
CA GLU A 5 -8.99 7.51 -20.24
C GLU A 5 -10.33 8.20 -19.95
N SER A 6 -10.55 8.61 -18.69
CA SER A 6 -11.81 9.23 -18.24
C SER A 6 -13.08 8.37 -18.48
N CYS A 7 -12.89 7.08 -18.77
CA CYS A 7 -13.94 6.09 -18.91
C CYS A 7 -14.14 5.36 -17.59
N GLN A 8 -15.10 5.84 -16.81
CA GLN A 8 -15.49 5.20 -15.57
C GLN A 8 -16.39 4.00 -15.89
N VAL A 9 -15.96 2.80 -15.50
CA VAL A 9 -16.81 1.62 -15.47
C VAL A 9 -17.77 1.76 -14.29
N THR A 10 -19.07 1.76 -14.57
CA THR A 10 -20.13 1.97 -13.57
C THR A 10 -20.80 0.67 -13.14
N ASP A 11 -20.77 -0.36 -14.00
CA ASP A 11 -21.36 -1.65 -13.70
C ASP A 11 -20.70 -2.78 -14.50
N LEU A 12 -20.81 -4.01 -14.00
CA LEU A 12 -20.30 -5.23 -14.61
C LEU A 12 -21.40 -6.28 -14.62
N GLN A 13 -21.77 -6.77 -15.80
CA GLN A 13 -22.77 -7.83 -15.93
C GLN A 13 -22.14 -9.10 -16.52
N ILE A 14 -22.25 -10.21 -15.78
CA ILE A 14 -21.87 -11.54 -16.26
C ILE A 14 -23.06 -12.12 -17.02
N THR A 15 -22.82 -12.55 -18.27
CA THR A 15 -23.81 -13.17 -19.15
C THR A 15 -23.30 -14.51 -19.67
N ASN A 16 -24.17 -15.28 -20.34
CA ASN A 16 -23.76 -16.53 -21.00
C ASN A 16 -22.75 -16.30 -22.15
N ALA A 17 -22.62 -15.07 -22.65
CA ALA A 17 -21.71 -14.71 -23.73
C ALA A 17 -20.37 -14.13 -23.23
N GLY A 18 -20.21 -13.92 -21.92
CA GLY A 18 -19.05 -13.27 -21.31
C GLY A 18 -19.44 -12.11 -20.38
N VAL A 19 -18.49 -11.24 -20.09
CA VAL A 19 -18.62 -10.06 -19.22
C VAL A 19 -18.91 -8.82 -20.07
N MET A 20 -19.98 -8.11 -19.72
CA MET A 20 -20.33 -6.82 -20.30
C MET A 20 -20.00 -5.70 -19.32
N LEU A 21 -19.46 -4.59 -19.84
CA LEU A 21 -19.10 -3.41 -19.06
C LEU A 21 -20.11 -2.28 -19.34
N ALA A 22 -20.67 -1.68 -18.29
CA ALA A 22 -21.35 -0.39 -18.43
C ALA A 22 -20.36 0.72 -18.09
N THR A 23 -20.32 1.77 -18.91
CA THR A 23 -19.41 2.91 -18.71
C THR A 23 -20.16 4.24 -18.71
N ASN A 24 -19.57 5.27 -18.13
CA ASN A 24 -20.08 6.65 -18.20
C ASN A 24 -20.00 7.24 -19.62
N LEU A 25 -19.24 6.63 -20.52
CA LEU A 25 -19.14 7.01 -21.93
C LEU A 25 -20.11 6.18 -22.78
N ASN A 26 -20.57 6.77 -23.89
CA ASN A 26 -21.45 6.09 -24.84
C ASN A 26 -20.62 5.24 -25.83
N LEU A 27 -19.86 4.28 -25.28
CA LEU A 27 -19.05 3.36 -26.07
C LEU A 27 -19.92 2.21 -26.61
N PRO A 28 -19.52 1.59 -27.74
CA PRO A 28 -20.15 0.37 -28.21
C PRO A 28 -20.15 -0.68 -27.10
N SER A 29 -21.30 -1.34 -26.90
CA SER A 29 -21.40 -2.45 -25.96
C SER A 29 -20.59 -3.63 -26.49
N GLU A 30 -19.47 -3.91 -25.84
CA GLU A 30 -18.61 -5.06 -26.14
C GLU A 30 -18.73 -6.12 -25.04
N THR A 31 -18.53 -7.38 -25.43
CA THR A 31 -18.50 -8.52 -24.51
C THR A 31 -17.09 -9.07 -24.46
N PHE A 32 -16.59 -9.30 -23.24
CA PHE A 32 -15.24 -9.80 -22.98
C PHE A 32 -15.29 -11.19 -22.35
N ASP A 33 -14.33 -12.05 -22.69
CA ASP A 33 -14.23 -13.38 -22.06
C ASP A 33 -13.80 -13.29 -20.57
N LEU A 34 -13.01 -12.27 -20.22
CA LEU A 34 -12.47 -12.04 -18.88
C LEU A 34 -12.47 -10.54 -18.54
N ALA A 35 -12.75 -10.21 -17.28
CA ALA A 35 -12.52 -8.89 -16.71
C ALA A 35 -11.59 -9.00 -15.49
N VAL A 36 -10.62 -8.09 -15.39
CA VAL A 36 -9.73 -7.96 -14.23
C VAL A 36 -10.08 -6.66 -13.52
N ILE A 37 -10.43 -6.75 -12.25
CA ILE A 37 -10.77 -5.59 -11.41
C ILE A 37 -9.51 -5.17 -10.65
N ALA A 38 -8.97 -4.02 -11.01
CA ALA A 38 -7.78 -3.43 -10.41
C ALA A 38 -8.03 -1.95 -10.04
N THR A 39 -9.14 -1.67 -9.34
CA THR A 39 -9.61 -0.31 -9.00
C THR A 39 -8.84 0.35 -7.87
N GLY A 40 -7.83 -0.32 -7.29
CA GLY A 40 -7.13 0.13 -6.11
C GLY A 40 -7.97 0.00 -4.83
N HIS A 41 -7.46 0.57 -3.74
CA HIS A 41 -8.14 0.60 -2.45
C HIS A 41 -9.15 1.76 -2.39
N VAL A 42 -10.31 1.51 -1.79
CA VAL A 42 -11.26 2.55 -1.39
C VAL A 42 -10.92 2.89 0.06
N TRP A 43 -10.49 4.13 0.29
CA TRP A 43 -10.38 4.65 1.65
C TRP A 43 -11.75 5.22 2.04
N PRO A 44 -12.28 4.92 3.24
CA PRO A 44 -13.50 5.57 3.72
C PRO A 44 -13.31 7.10 3.73
N ASP A 45 -14.42 7.84 3.64
CA ASP A 45 -14.40 9.32 3.65
C ASP A 45 -13.42 9.82 4.70
N GLU A 46 -12.37 10.50 4.25
CA GLU A 46 -11.29 10.98 5.10
C GLU A 46 -11.90 11.83 6.21
N GLU A 47 -11.58 11.54 7.47
CA GLU A 47 -11.72 12.55 8.52
C GLU A 47 -11.01 13.82 8.01
N GLU A 48 -11.67 14.99 8.05
CA GLU A 48 -11.08 16.19 7.47
C GLU A 48 -9.67 16.44 8.04
N ALA A 49 -8.67 16.45 7.16
CA ALA A 49 -7.31 16.80 7.54
C ALA A 49 -7.31 18.22 8.12
N THR A 50 -6.64 18.39 9.23
CA THR A 50 -6.44 19.69 9.87
C THR A 50 -4.96 20.06 9.81
N ARG A 51 -4.62 21.28 10.25
CA ARG A 51 -3.22 21.71 10.33
C ARG A 51 -2.34 20.82 11.24
N THR A 52 -2.94 20.01 12.09
CA THR A 52 -2.25 19.20 13.10
C THR A 52 -2.67 17.73 13.08
N TYR A 53 -3.48 17.31 12.12
CA TYR A 53 -4.00 15.95 12.02
C TYR A 53 -4.17 15.55 10.56
N PHE A 54 -3.59 14.42 10.19
CA PHE A 54 -3.62 13.87 8.84
C PHE A 54 -4.04 12.39 8.94
N PRO A 55 -5.20 12.01 8.39
CA PRO A 55 -5.66 10.62 8.40
C PRO A 55 -4.72 9.66 7.66
N SER A 56 -4.04 10.15 6.62
CA SER A 56 -3.07 9.40 5.83
C SER A 56 -1.92 10.31 5.38
N PRO A 57 -0.75 9.75 5.00
CA PRO A 57 0.33 10.54 4.41
C PRO A 57 -0.11 11.38 3.19
N TRP A 58 -1.07 10.86 2.43
CA TRP A 58 -1.54 11.47 1.18
C TRP A 58 -2.67 12.48 1.36
N SER A 59 -3.16 12.67 2.59
CA SER A 59 -4.17 13.69 2.95
C SER A 59 -3.58 15.11 3.12
N GLY A 60 -2.49 15.42 2.41
CA GLY A 60 -1.77 16.69 2.46
C GLY A 60 -0.55 16.75 3.37
N LEU A 61 -0.20 15.65 4.06
CA LEU A 61 1.02 15.59 4.90
C LEU A 61 2.29 15.70 4.05
N MET A 62 2.31 15.08 2.86
CA MET A 62 3.47 15.13 1.95
C MET A 62 3.87 16.56 1.57
N GLU A 63 2.91 17.47 1.50
CA GLU A 63 3.12 18.88 1.17
C GLU A 63 3.17 19.80 2.41
N ALA A 64 2.78 19.29 3.58
CA ALA A 64 2.72 20.08 4.81
C ALA A 64 4.11 20.33 5.39
N LYS A 65 4.36 21.59 5.77
CA LYS A 65 5.52 21.92 6.59
C LYS A 65 5.25 21.54 8.05
N VAL A 66 6.07 20.63 8.58
CA VAL A 66 5.99 20.18 9.97
C VAL A 66 7.16 20.75 10.74
N ASP A 67 6.91 21.63 11.71
CA ASP A 67 7.96 22.16 12.58
C ASP A 67 8.56 21.06 13.47
N ALA A 68 9.81 21.23 13.91
CA ALA A 68 10.48 20.27 14.79
C ALA A 68 9.77 20.19 16.16
N CYS A 69 8.88 19.21 16.32
CA CYS A 69 8.04 19.02 17.49
C CYS A 69 7.83 17.53 17.81
N ASN A 70 6.95 17.23 18.77
CA ASN A 70 6.52 15.87 19.05
C ASN A 70 5.42 15.49 18.04
N VAL A 71 5.68 14.48 17.23
CA VAL A 71 4.77 13.94 16.22
C VAL A 71 4.38 12.52 16.62
N GLY A 72 3.08 12.28 16.77
CA GLY A 72 2.51 10.95 16.97
C GLY A 72 1.95 10.39 15.68
N ILE A 73 2.33 9.17 15.31
CA ILE A 73 1.80 8.46 14.14
C ILE A 73 1.06 7.23 14.64
N MET A 74 -0.24 7.18 14.37
CA MET A 74 -1.08 6.03 14.69
C MET A 74 -0.97 4.99 13.58
N GLY A 75 -0.26 3.90 13.85
CA GLY A 75 -0.01 2.86 12.86
C GLY A 75 1.49 2.62 12.63
N THR A 76 1.81 1.34 12.46
CA THR A 76 3.14 0.82 12.16
C THR A 76 3.09 -0.03 10.90
N SER A 77 2.26 0.36 9.93
CA SER A 77 2.27 -0.20 8.58
C SER A 77 3.27 0.57 7.70
N LEU A 78 3.40 0.18 6.43
CA LEU A 78 4.16 0.95 5.43
C LEU A 78 3.68 2.41 5.37
N SER A 79 2.37 2.67 5.42
CA SER A 79 1.83 4.04 5.46
C SER A 79 2.28 4.81 6.71
N GLY A 80 2.43 4.14 7.86
CA GLY A 80 2.98 4.76 9.07
C GLY A 80 4.46 5.12 8.92
N LEU A 81 5.23 4.28 8.22
CA LEU A 81 6.61 4.61 7.84
C LEU A 81 6.66 5.76 6.83
N ASP A 82 5.79 5.77 5.83
CA ASP A 82 5.71 6.87 4.85
C ASP A 82 5.41 8.20 5.55
N ALA A 83 4.49 8.22 6.52
CA ALA A 83 4.24 9.40 7.36
C ALA A 83 5.48 9.82 8.15
N ALA A 84 6.19 8.87 8.76
CA ALA A 84 7.40 9.16 9.53
C ALA A 84 8.50 9.73 8.63
N MET A 85 8.66 9.17 7.44
CA MET A 85 9.62 9.61 6.44
C MET A 85 9.28 11.01 5.91
N ALA A 86 8.01 11.27 5.59
CA ALA A 86 7.53 12.58 5.15
C ALA A 86 7.86 13.71 6.14
N VAL A 87 7.84 13.41 7.45
CA VAL A 87 8.28 14.34 8.48
C VAL A 87 9.80 14.38 8.59
N ALA A 88 10.47 13.22 8.70
CA ALA A 88 11.90 13.13 8.96
C ALA A 88 12.75 13.85 7.89
N ILE A 89 12.42 13.70 6.61
CA ILE A 89 13.18 14.31 5.50
C ILE A 89 13.10 15.85 5.46
N GLN A 90 12.20 16.47 6.22
CA GLN A 90 12.13 17.93 6.37
C GLN A 90 13.19 18.48 7.35
N HIS A 91 13.83 17.60 8.14
CA HIS A 91 14.73 17.94 9.24
C HIS A 91 16.11 17.27 9.12
N GLY A 92 16.37 16.60 8.01
CA GLY A 92 17.62 15.90 7.78
C GLY A 92 17.62 15.06 6.52
N SER A 93 18.70 14.32 6.34
CA SER A 93 18.94 13.48 5.16
C SER A 93 19.49 12.12 5.55
N PHE A 94 19.08 11.09 4.81
CA PHE A 94 19.71 9.78 4.90
C PHE A 94 20.96 9.75 4.03
N ILE A 95 22.07 9.30 4.60
CA ILE A 95 23.36 9.16 3.92
C ILE A 95 23.73 7.68 3.95
N GLU A 96 23.95 7.10 2.78
CA GLU A 96 24.46 5.74 2.63
C GLU A 96 25.98 5.80 2.45
N ASP A 97 26.71 4.99 3.22
CA ASP A 97 28.16 4.86 3.09
C ASP A 97 28.57 3.82 2.02
N ASP A 98 29.87 3.73 1.72
CA ASP A 98 30.42 2.76 0.76
C ASP A 98 30.18 1.28 1.14
N LYS A 99 29.70 1.01 2.36
CA LYS A 99 29.37 -0.31 2.89
C LYS A 99 27.86 -0.54 2.99
N GLN A 100 27.04 0.30 2.36
CA GLN A 100 25.58 0.24 2.39
C GLN A 100 24.97 0.45 3.78
N HIS A 101 25.71 1.08 4.71
CA HIS A 101 25.11 1.52 5.96
C HIS A 101 24.41 2.85 5.76
N VAL A 102 23.13 2.89 6.11
CA VAL A 102 22.32 4.09 6.05
C VAL A 102 22.28 4.76 7.43
N THR A 103 22.71 6.01 7.49
CA THR A 103 22.64 6.85 8.71
C THR A 103 21.79 8.08 8.44
N PHE A 104 20.92 8.45 9.39
CA PHE A 104 20.18 9.70 9.32
C PHE A 104 20.98 10.86 9.93
N HIS A 105 21.24 11.89 9.12
CA HIS A 105 21.92 13.12 9.53
C HIS A 105 20.90 14.24 9.68
N ARG A 106 20.81 14.80 10.89
CA ARG A 106 19.97 15.97 11.18
C ARG A 106 20.59 17.23 10.61
N ASP A 107 19.76 18.11 10.05
CA ASP A 107 20.17 19.43 9.60
C ASP A 107 20.57 20.33 10.78
N ASN A 108 19.87 20.18 11.91
CA ASN A 108 20.19 20.87 13.16
C ASN A 108 20.27 19.88 14.33
N ALA A 109 21.48 19.69 14.86
CA ALA A 109 21.74 18.77 15.98
C ALA A 109 20.96 19.12 17.27
N ASN A 110 20.52 20.37 17.43
CA ASN A 110 19.78 20.84 18.61
C ASN A 110 18.26 20.86 18.41
N GLU A 111 17.75 20.40 17.26
CA GLU A 111 16.31 20.32 17.04
C GLU A 111 15.65 19.34 18.01
N LYS A 112 14.39 19.61 18.36
CA LYS A 112 13.59 18.79 19.27
C LYS A 112 12.52 17.99 18.53
N LEU A 113 12.84 17.51 17.33
CA LEU A 113 11.96 16.59 16.61
C LEU A 113 11.95 15.24 17.32
N ASN A 114 10.75 14.77 17.68
CA ASN A 114 10.51 13.44 18.20
C ASN A 114 9.32 12.82 17.45
N ILE A 115 9.59 11.75 16.70
CA ILE A 115 8.55 10.99 16.01
C ILE A 115 8.30 9.71 16.80
N THR A 116 7.06 9.50 17.23
CA THR A 116 6.62 8.30 17.94
C THR A 116 5.63 7.53 17.08
N LEU A 117 6.03 6.32 16.67
CA LEU A 117 5.14 5.35 16.05
C LEU A 117 4.33 4.63 17.14
N MET A 118 3.01 4.64 17.02
CA MET A 118 2.09 4.04 17.98
C MET A 118 1.40 2.84 17.36
N SER A 119 1.67 1.66 17.90
CA SER A 119 1.03 0.41 17.49
C SER A 119 0.09 -0.09 18.58
N ARG A 120 -1.14 -0.46 18.20
CA ARG A 120 -2.13 -1.06 19.11
C ARG A 120 -1.60 -2.35 19.76
N THR A 121 -0.80 -3.12 19.03
CA THR A 121 -0.26 -4.43 19.47
C THR A 121 1.22 -4.38 19.85
N GLY A 122 1.86 -3.20 19.76
CA GLY A 122 3.30 -3.05 20.01
C GLY A 122 4.20 -3.64 18.91
N ILE A 123 3.61 -4.00 17.76
CA ILE A 123 4.33 -4.58 16.62
C ILE A 123 4.74 -3.44 15.69
N LEU A 124 6.03 -3.36 15.36
CA LEU A 124 6.57 -2.51 14.29
C LEU A 124 6.27 -3.14 12.92
N PRO A 125 6.27 -2.38 11.82
CA PRO A 125 6.14 -3.02 10.50
C PRO A 125 7.23 -4.07 10.39
N GLU A 126 6.90 -5.27 9.89
CA GLU A 126 7.94 -6.20 9.48
C GLU A 126 8.80 -5.44 8.47
N ALA A 127 10.04 -5.12 8.84
CA ALA A 127 11.01 -4.58 7.91
C ALA A 127 11.12 -5.66 6.83
N ASP A 128 10.77 -5.32 5.58
CA ASP A 128 10.87 -6.22 4.44
C ASP A 128 12.15 -7.03 4.56
N PHE A 129 12.00 -8.34 4.71
CA PHE A 129 13.08 -9.24 5.04
C PHE A 129 14.27 -8.95 4.11
N TYR A 130 15.43 -8.65 4.69
CA TYR A 130 16.67 -8.80 3.94
C TYR A 130 16.68 -10.23 3.40
N CYS A 131 16.56 -10.38 2.09
CA CYS A 131 16.64 -11.66 1.44
C CYS A 131 17.84 -11.65 0.50
N PRO A 132 18.81 -12.57 0.67
CA PRO A 132 19.88 -12.71 -0.28
C PRO A 132 19.30 -13.06 -1.65
N ILE A 133 19.82 -12.44 -2.71
CA ILE A 133 19.52 -12.83 -4.10
C ILE A 133 20.68 -13.69 -4.60
N PRO A 134 20.42 -14.93 -5.07
CA PRO A 134 19.11 -15.54 -5.27
C PRO A 134 18.44 -15.97 -3.95
N TYR A 135 17.11 -15.91 -3.93
CA TYR A 135 16.27 -16.32 -2.80
C TYR A 135 16.71 -17.70 -2.27
N GLU A 136 16.87 -17.81 -0.95
CA GLU A 136 17.05 -19.11 -0.33
C GLU A 136 15.76 -19.95 -0.44
N PRO A 137 15.86 -21.28 -0.60
CA PRO A 137 14.68 -22.14 -0.70
C PRO A 137 13.75 -21.99 0.51
N LEU A 138 12.46 -21.85 0.27
CA LEU A 138 11.44 -21.76 1.32
C LEU A 138 11.40 -23.05 2.14
N HIS A 139 11.25 -22.94 3.47
CA HIS A 139 11.12 -24.10 4.36
C HIS A 139 9.67 -24.51 4.64
N ILE A 140 8.73 -23.56 4.55
CA ILE A 140 7.33 -23.74 4.96
C ILE A 140 6.43 -23.86 3.72
N ILE A 141 6.46 -22.86 2.84
CA ILE A 141 5.71 -22.85 1.57
C ILE A 141 6.61 -23.47 0.49
N THR A 142 6.85 -24.78 0.58
CA THR A 142 7.62 -25.49 -0.46
C THR A 142 6.72 -25.85 -1.63
N ASP A 143 7.30 -26.10 -2.82
CA ASP A 143 6.54 -26.62 -3.97
C ASP A 143 5.74 -27.88 -3.60
N GLN A 144 6.31 -28.74 -2.74
CA GLN A 144 5.66 -29.95 -2.28
C GLN A 144 4.46 -29.66 -1.38
N ALA A 145 4.59 -28.73 -0.44
CA ALA A 145 3.51 -28.31 0.45
C ALA A 145 2.38 -27.62 -0.33
N LEU A 146 2.73 -26.75 -1.29
CA LEU A 146 1.78 -26.07 -2.16
C LEU A 146 0.98 -27.07 -3.01
N ASN A 147 1.68 -28.01 -3.66
CA ASN A 147 1.02 -29.03 -4.48
C ASN A 147 0.12 -29.95 -3.65
N ALA A 148 0.50 -30.26 -2.41
CA ALA A 148 -0.33 -31.04 -1.51
C ALA A 148 -1.61 -30.30 -1.09
N GLU A 149 -1.57 -28.98 -0.89
CA GLU A 149 -2.78 -28.17 -0.62
C GLU A 149 -3.65 -28.00 -1.86
N ILE A 150 -3.05 -27.80 -3.04
CA ILE A 150 -3.79 -27.75 -4.31
C ILE A 150 -4.58 -29.05 -4.54
N GLN A 151 -3.99 -30.21 -4.21
CA GLN A 151 -4.67 -31.50 -4.33
C GLN A 151 -5.84 -31.69 -3.35
N LYS A 152 -5.89 -30.92 -2.26
CA LYS A 152 -6.99 -30.98 -1.27
C LYS A 152 -8.19 -30.11 -1.67
N GLY A 153 -7.99 -29.11 -2.53
CA GLY A 153 -9.07 -28.27 -3.05
C GLY A 153 -9.70 -28.86 -4.31
N GLU A 154 -10.99 -29.18 -4.26
CA GLU A 154 -11.78 -29.37 -5.49
C GLU A 154 -11.78 -28.04 -6.27
N VAL A 155 -11.58 -28.14 -7.59
CA VAL A 155 -11.40 -27.00 -8.50
C VAL A 155 -12.67 -26.14 -8.57
N LEU A 156 -12.77 -25.16 -7.68
CA LEU A 156 -13.65 -24.00 -7.81
C LEU A 156 -12.78 -22.76 -7.60
N TRP A 157 -12.28 -22.22 -8.71
CA TRP A 157 -11.55 -20.95 -8.69
C TRP A 157 -12.53 -19.81 -8.37
N ALA A 158 -12.59 -19.43 -7.10
CA ALA A 158 -13.00 -18.11 -6.67
C ALA A 158 -11.84 -17.53 -5.86
N PHE A 159 -10.99 -16.73 -6.52
CA PHE A 159 -9.96 -15.97 -5.82
C PHE A 159 -10.59 -14.65 -5.38
N TRP A 160 -10.87 -14.55 -4.08
CA TRP A 160 -11.35 -13.34 -3.43
C TRP A 160 -10.30 -12.90 -2.42
N ILE A 161 -9.65 -11.76 -2.67
CA ILE A 161 -8.95 -11.03 -1.62
C ILE A 161 -9.81 -9.81 -1.32
N GLY A 162 -10.74 -9.97 -0.39
CA GLY A 162 -11.38 -8.86 0.29
C GLY A 162 -10.79 -8.73 1.69
N TYR A 163 -10.22 -7.58 1.99
CA TYR A 163 -10.19 -7.14 3.39
C TYR A 163 -11.61 -6.66 3.69
N LEU A 164 -12.31 -7.38 4.55
CA LEU A 164 -13.44 -6.82 5.30
C LEU A 164 -12.83 -5.93 6.38
N ASP A 165 -13.25 -4.67 6.43
CA ASP A 165 -13.08 -3.84 7.62
C ASP A 165 -13.67 -4.54 8.86
#